data_AF-E1YD31-F1
#
_entry.id   AF-E1YD31-F1
#
_cell.length_a   1.000
_cell.length_b   1.000
_cell.length_c   1.000
_cell.angle_alpha   90.00
_cell.angle_beta   90.00
_cell.angle_gamma   90.00
#
_symmetry.space_group_name_H-M   'P 1'
#
loop_
_entity.id
_entity.type
_entity.pdbx_description
1 polymer ?
#
loop_
_entity_poly.entity_id
_entity_poly.type
_entity_poly.pdbx_seq_one_letter_code
_entity_poly.pdbx_strand_id
1 'polypeptide(L)' 'MGIPFMPMEGQSLAIESAMNYRYLRRKGVTVRKTIDVIIGTFCIHHQLALLHDDRDFDPMVKFLGLEIINT' A
#
# COMPACT_ATOMS: atom_id res chain seq x y z
N MET A 1 -13.54 -23.67 -1.82
CA MET A 1 -13.41 -22.26 -2.23
C MET A 1 -12.14 -21.74 -1.56
N GLY A 2 -11.10 -21.45 -2.34
CA GLY A 2 -9.79 -21.03 -1.80
C GLY A 2 -9.64 -19.52 -1.90
N ILE A 3 -8.87 -18.92 -0.99
CA ILE A 3 -8.41 -17.55 -1.12
C ILE A 3 -7.28 -17.55 -2.16
N PRO A 4 -7.33 -16.75 -3.23
CA PRO A 4 -6.26 -16.69 -4.21
C PRO A 4 -4.97 -16.18 -3.55
N PHE A 5 -3.84 -16.80 -3.92
CA PHE A 5 -2.51 -16.38 -3.48
C PHE A 5 -1.83 -15.60 -4.61
N MET A 6 -1.19 -14.48 -4.26
CA MET A 6 -0.35 -13.72 -5.16
C MET A 6 0.99 -13.39 -4.48
N PRO A 7 2.12 -13.61 -5.16
CA PRO A 7 3.42 -13.24 -4.60
C PRO A 7 3.58 -11.71 -4.61
N MET A 8 3.93 -11.14 -3.47
CA MET A 8 4.25 -9.70 -3.32
C MET A 8 5.77 -9.46 -3.46
N GLU A 9 6.38 -10.08 -4.46
CA GLU A 9 7.82 -10.04 -4.70
C GLU A 9 8.14 -9.42 -6.06
N GLY A 10 9.39 -9.02 -6.25
CA GLY A 10 9.86 -8.43 -7.50
C GLY A 10 10.51 -7.07 -7.31
N GLN A 11 11.58 -6.84 -8.07
CA GLN A 11 12.38 -5.62 -7.98
C GLN A 11 11.55 -4.37 -8.31
N SER A 12 10.65 -4.44 -9.29
CA SER A 12 9.79 -3.33 -9.68
C SER A 12 8.90 -2.87 -8.52
N LEU A 13 8.17 -3.79 -7.90
CA LEU A 13 7.26 -3.51 -6.79
C LEU A 13 8.02 -2.99 -5.55
N ALA A 14 9.21 -3.54 -5.28
CA ALA A 14 10.07 -3.06 -4.20
C ALA A 14 10.54 -1.61 -4.42
N ILE A 15 10.94 -1.27 -5.65
CA ILE A 15 11.34 0.10 -6.02
C ILE A 15 10.14 1.05 -5.93
N GLU A 16 8.98 0.64 -6.44
CA GLU A 16 7.75 1.42 -6.39
C GLU A 16 7.32 1.70 -4.94
N SER A 17 7.36 0.68 -4.08
CA SER A 17 7.07 0.82 -2.65
C SER A 17 8.01 1.81 -1.97
N ALA A 18 9.30 1.76 -2.30
CA ALA A 18 10.28 2.71 -1.78
C ALA A 18 10.04 4.14 -2.31
N MET A 19 9.55 4.31 -3.54
CA MET A 19 9.16 5.61 -4.08
C MET A 19 7.94 6.18 -3.37
N ASN A 20 6.91 5.36 -3.15
CA ASN A 20 5.70 5.73 -2.39
C ASN A 20 6.04 6.12 -0.95
N TYR A 21 6.92 5.36 -0.30
CA TYR A 21 7.44 5.69 1.02
C TYR A 21 8.11 7.07 1.06
N ARG A 22 9.03 7.35 0.11
CA ARG A 22 9.72 8.65 0.02
C ARG A 22 8.73 9.78 -0.28
N TYR A 23 7.71 9.52 -1.10
CA TYR A 23 6.67 10.49 -1.41
C TYR A 23 5.87 10.86 -0.16
N LEU A 24 5.40 9.88 0.61
CA LEU A 24 4.67 10.09 1.86
C LEU A 24 5.52 10.88 2.88
N ARG A 25 6.81 10.54 3.03
CA ARG A 25 7.71 11.31 3.90
C ARG A 25 7.86 12.77 3.48
N ARG A 26 7.95 13.05 2.18
CA ARG A 26 7.97 14.44 1.66
C ARG A 26 6.67 15.21 1.95
N LYS A 27 5.55 14.52 2.18
CA LYS A 27 4.27 15.10 2.59
C LYS A 27 4.12 15.24 4.10
N GLY A 28 5.18 14.96 4.89
CA GLY A 28 5.16 15.05 6.34
C GLY A 28 4.55 13.84 7.04
N VAL A 29 4.27 12.75 6.31
CA VAL A 29 3.74 11.51 6.89
C VAL A 29 4.86 10.72 7.52
N THR A 30 4.68 10.33 8.77
CA THR A 30 5.55 9.35 9.43
C THR A 30 5.03 7.95 9.13
N VAL A 31 5.63 7.30 8.13
CA VAL A 31 5.33 5.90 7.82
C VAL A 31 5.93 5.02 8.91
N ARG A 32 5.08 4.30 9.64
CA ARG A 32 5.46 3.49 10.81
C ARG A 32 5.88 2.07 10.46
N LYS A 33 5.32 1.48 9.40
CA LYS A 33 5.65 0.11 8.98
C LYS A 33 5.95 0.04 7.48
N THR A 34 7.09 -0.53 7.13
CA THR A 34 7.49 -0.75 5.73
C THR A 34 6.52 -1.69 5.00
N ILE A 35 6.00 -2.71 5.72
CA ILE A 35 5.10 -3.70 5.13
C ILE A 35 3.77 -3.08 4.66
N ASP A 36 3.25 -2.09 5.38
CA ASP A 36 2.00 -1.41 5.00
C ASP A 36 2.18 -0.67 3.65
N VAL A 37 3.34 -0.06 3.42
CA VAL A 37 3.63 0.57 2.13
C VAL A 37 3.77 -0.47 1.01
N ILE A 38 4.35 -1.63 1.29
CA ILE A 38 4.44 -2.73 0.31
C ILE A 38 3.05 -3.24 -0.04
N ILE A 39 2.20 -3.52 0.97
CA ILE A 39 0.82 -3.99 0.78
C ILE A 39 0.01 -2.96 0.00
N GLY A 40 0.03 -1.69 0.42
CA GLY A 40 -0.73 -0.64 -0.26
C GLY A 40 -0.22 -0.38 -1.68
N THR A 41 1.09 -0.46 -1.92
CA THR A 41 1.65 -0.34 -3.27
C THR A 41 1.24 -1.52 -4.14
N PHE A 42 1.26 -2.75 -3.62
CA PHE A 42 0.76 -3.92 -4.32
C PHE A 42 -0.71 -3.75 -4.73
N CYS A 43 -1.56 -3.29 -3.81
CA CYS A 43 -2.97 -3.01 -4.09
C CYS A 43 -3.14 -1.94 -5.18
N ILE A 44 -2.41 -0.83 -5.10
CA ILE A 44 -2.45 0.23 -6.12
C ILE A 44 -1.99 -0.32 -7.49
N HIS A 45 -0.87 -1.03 -7.53
CA HIS A 45 -0.26 -1.56 -8.74
C HIS A 45 -1.22 -2.52 -9.49
N HIS A 46 -1.91 -3.37 -8.73
CA HIS A 46 -2.85 -4.36 -9.28
C HIS A 46 -4.31 -3.88 -9.32
N GLN A 47 -4.59 -2.62 -8.94
CA GLN A 47 -5.94 -2.05 -8.89
C GLN A 47 -6.90 -2.89 -8.02
N LEU A 48 -6.43 -3.27 -6.84
CA LEU A 48 -7.18 -4.05 -5.84
C LEU A 48 -7.56 -3.16 -4.67
N ALA A 49 -8.83 -3.18 -4.27
CA ALA A 49 -9.27 -2.55 -3.04
C ALA A 49 -8.75 -3.34 -1.82
N LEU A 50 -8.21 -2.62 -0.83
CA LEU A 50 -7.68 -3.20 0.39
C LEU A 50 -8.78 -3.31 1.46
N LEU A 51 -9.00 -4.51 1.98
CA LEU A 51 -9.75 -4.73 3.22
C LEU A 51 -8.77 -4.65 4.40
N HIS A 52 -9.00 -3.72 5.33
CA HIS A 52 -8.16 -3.54 6.52
C HIS A 52 -8.93 -2.88 7.67
N ASP A 53 -8.36 -2.93 8.88
CA ASP A 53 -8.79 -2.17 10.07
C ASP A 53 -7.62 -1.36 10.68
N ASP A 54 -6.57 -1.11 9.87
CA ASP A 54 -5.39 -0.33 10.28
C ASP A 54 -5.37 1.07 9.67
N ARG A 55 -5.43 2.12 10.50
CA ARG A 55 -5.39 3.53 10.07
C ARG A 55 -4.05 3.94 9.45
N ASP A 56 -3.01 3.09 9.51
CA ASP A 56 -1.74 3.35 8.83
C ASP A 56 -1.89 3.46 7.30
N PHE A 57 -3.00 2.98 6.72
CA PHE A 57 -3.30 3.12 5.29
C PHE A 57 -3.95 4.46 4.91
N ASP A 58 -4.49 5.25 5.86
CA ASP A 58 -5.15 6.53 5.59
C ASP A 58 -4.29 7.49 4.74
N PRO A 59 -2.97 7.63 4.99
CA PRO A 59 -2.13 8.47 4.13
C PRO A 59 -2.02 7.94 2.70
N MET A 60 -2.05 6.62 2.49
CA MET A 60 -2.00 6.01 1.17
C MET A 60 -3.30 6.24 0.39
N VAL A 61 -4.44 6.17 1.07
CA VAL A 61 -5.75 6.56 0.49
C VAL A 61 -5.69 8.03 0.07
N LYS A 62 -5.28 8.90 1.00
CA LYS A 62 -5.25 10.35 0.78
C LYS A 62 -4.30 10.81 -0.32
N PHE A 63 -3.12 10.20 -0.41
CA PHE A 63 -2.01 10.73 -1.21
C PHE A 63 -1.60 9.87 -2.39
N LEU A 64 -1.90 8.57 -2.38
CA LEU A 64 -1.45 7.61 -3.38
C LEU A 64 -2.61 6.95 -4.15
N GLY A 65 -3.87 7.23 -3.78
CA GLY A 65 -5.04 6.68 -4.45
C GLY A 65 -5.30 5.21 -4.12
N LEU A 66 -4.87 4.73 -2.94
CA LEU A 66 -5.24 3.41 -2.47
C LEU A 66 -6.77 3.34 -2.28
N GLU A 67 -7.41 2.36 -2.94
CA GLU A 67 -8.82 2.05 -2.71
C GLU A 67 -8.97 1.13 -1.51
N ILE A 68 -10.02 1.36 -0.71
CA ILE A 68 -10.30 0.57 0.50
C ILE A 68 -11.74 0.08 0.50
N ILE A 69 -11.97 -1.05 1.16
CA ILE A 69 -13.32 -1.57 1.41
C ILE A 69 -13.77 -1.03 2.77
N ASN A 70 -14.81 -0.19 2.76
CA ASN A 70 -15.48 0.22 3.99
C ASN A 70 -16.32 -0.96 4.50
N THR A 71 -16.07 -1.38 5.73
CA THR A 71 -16.87 -2.38 6.44
C THR A 71 -17.70 -1.75 7.54
#